data_AF-A0A0E3REA1-F1
#
_entry.id   AF-A0A0E3REA1-F1
#
_cell.length_a   1.000
_cell.length_b   1.000
_cell.length_c   1.000
_cell.angle_alpha   90.00
_cell.angle_beta   90.00
_cell.angle_gamma   90.00
#
_symmetry.space_group_name_H-M   'P 1'
#
loop_
_entity.id
_entity.type
_entity.pdbx_description
1 polymer ?
#
loop_
_entity_poly.entity_id
_entity_poly.type
_entity_poly.pdbx_seq_one_letter_code
_entity_poly.pdbx_strand_id
1 'polypeptide(L)'
;MDKRGNSKVAYTLENVKKCMCPKCPVQADSKCAMDKLDSFMKGLETAREGDVPEPQNVPGVYCSTGKTTCQDLNPNQQCICYTCAVWKEYNLGEGTPSMYFCQNGKAT
;
A
#
# COMPACT_ATOMS: atom_id res chain seq x y z
N MET A 1 4.54 10.22 20.89
CA MET A 1 3.48 9.21 21.06
C MET A 1 3.37 8.49 19.73
N ASP A 2 4.10 7.40 19.53
CA ASP A 2 4.08 6.65 18.27
C ASP A 2 3.75 5.19 18.55
N LYS A 3 2.44 4.93 18.72
CA LYS A 3 1.91 3.57 18.75
C LYS A 3 2.00 2.99 17.33
N ARG A 4 3.17 2.47 16.96
CA ARG A 4 3.33 1.48 15.87
C ARG A 4 2.48 0.25 16.22
N GLY A 5 1.18 0.33 15.98
CA GLY A 5 0.27 -0.79 16.26
C GLY A 5 0.62 -1.97 15.36
N ASN A 6 0.70 -3.18 15.95
CA ASN A 6 0.94 -4.48 15.32
C ASN A 6 0.40 -4.56 13.88
N SER A 7 1.27 -4.38 12.91
CA SER A 7 1.04 -4.80 11.53
C SER A 7 1.95 -6.00 11.30
N LYS A 8 1.43 -7.06 10.67
CA LYS A 8 2.25 -8.20 10.24
C LYS A 8 3.34 -7.77 9.24
N VAL A 9 3.08 -6.71 8.47
CA VAL A 9 3.99 -6.15 7.46
C VAL A 9 4.66 -4.89 7.98
N ALA A 10 5.99 -4.86 7.96
CA ALA A 10 6.76 -3.67 8.28
C ALA A 10 6.71 -2.64 7.14
N TYR A 11 6.63 -1.35 7.47
CA TYR A 11 6.71 -0.29 6.48
C TYR A 11 8.19 0.04 6.20
N THR A 12 8.73 -0.56 5.14
CA THR A 12 10.13 -0.41 4.71
C THR A 12 10.18 -0.06 3.22
N LEU A 13 11.28 0.57 2.77
CA LEU A 13 11.48 0.89 1.35
C LEU A 13 11.41 -0.37 0.46
N GLU A 14 11.91 -1.50 0.96
CA GLU A 14 11.84 -2.79 0.27
C GLU A 14 10.37 -3.21 0.03
N ASN A 15 9.54 -3.20 1.07
CA ASN A 15 8.12 -3.56 0.96
C ASN A 15 7.35 -2.56 0.09
N VAL A 16 7.73 -1.28 0.14
CA VAL A 16 7.21 -0.24 -0.76
C VAL A 16 7.53 -0.55 -2.22
N LYS A 17 8.77 -0.93 -2.54
CA LYS A 17 9.18 -1.30 -3.91
C LYS A 17 8.55 -2.61 -4.41
N LYS A 18 8.32 -3.58 -3.53
CA LYS A 18 7.70 -4.88 -3.86
C LYS A 18 6.17 -4.84 -3.97
N CYS A 19 5.50 -3.84 -3.37
CA CYS A 19 4.04 -3.79 -3.36
C CYS A 19 3.46 -3.50 -4.76
N MET A 20 2.42 -4.25 -5.12
CA MET A 20 1.67 -4.08 -6.36
C MET A 20 0.40 -3.24 -6.19
N CYS A 21 0.17 -2.70 -4.99
CA CYS A 21 -1.03 -1.97 -4.62
C CYS A 21 -1.33 -0.75 -5.52
N PRO A 22 -0.32 0.05 -5.97
CA PRO A 22 -0.54 1.09 -6.96
C PRO A 22 -1.12 0.60 -8.30
N LYS A 23 -0.95 -0.70 -8.62
CA LYS A 23 -1.45 -1.32 -9.85
C LYS A 23 -2.81 -1.99 -9.68
N CYS A 24 -3.42 -1.94 -8.50
CA CYS A 24 -4.72 -2.55 -8.27
C CYS A 24 -5.82 -1.80 -9.05
N PRO A 25 -6.70 -2.51 -9.78
CA PRO A 25 -7.85 -1.91 -10.47
C PRO A 25 -8.72 -0.97 -9.61
N VAL A 26 -8.85 -1.26 -8.31
CA VAL A 26 -9.53 -0.39 -7.32
C VAL A 26 -9.03 1.07 -7.30
N GLN A 27 -7.79 1.31 -7.73
CA GLN A 27 -7.15 2.63 -7.76
C GLN A 27 -6.99 3.21 -9.17
N ALA A 28 -7.30 2.45 -10.23
CA ALA A 28 -6.96 2.83 -11.60
C ALA A 28 -7.63 4.15 -12.05
N ASP A 29 -8.87 4.38 -11.60
CA ASP A 29 -9.65 5.58 -11.92
C ASP A 29 -9.57 6.66 -10.83
N SER A 30 -8.79 6.43 -9.76
CA SER A 30 -8.65 7.39 -8.66
C SER A 30 -7.60 8.44 -9.02
N LYS A 31 -8.04 9.69 -9.18
CA LYS A 31 -7.14 10.82 -9.37
C LYS A 31 -6.20 10.97 -8.18
N CYS A 32 -6.71 10.84 -6.96
CA CYS A 32 -5.88 10.91 -5.75
C CYS A 32 -4.77 9.86 -5.74
N ALA A 33 -5.08 8.62 -6.11
CA ALA A 33 -4.08 7.55 -6.15
C ALA A 33 -3.04 7.78 -7.25
N MET A 34 -3.47 8.26 -8.42
CA MET A 34 -2.59 8.57 -9.55
C MET A 34 -1.66 9.75 -9.26
N ASP A 35 -2.16 10.83 -8.66
CA ASP A 35 -1.36 12.00 -8.28
C ASP A 35 -0.30 11.64 -7.23
N LYS A 36 -0.67 10.80 -6.25
CA LYS A 36 0.29 10.26 -5.27
C LYS A 36 1.30 9.32 -5.90
N LEU A 37 0.89 8.52 -6.89
CA LEU A 37 1.78 7.60 -7.58
C LEU A 37 2.85 8.36 -8.37
N ASP A 38 2.44 9.39 -9.11
CA ASP A 38 3.36 10.28 -9.85
C ASP A 38 4.37 10.96 -8.91
N SER A 39 3.86 11.52 -7.80
CA SER A 39 4.70 12.15 -6.77
C SER A 39 5.69 11.15 -6.15
N PHE A 40 5.23 9.93 -5.86
CA PHE A 40 6.04 8.86 -5.31
C PHE A 40 7.13 8.40 -6.29
N MET A 41 6.81 8.23 -7.58
CA MET A 41 7.78 7.82 -8.60
C MET A 41 8.88 8.86 -8.79
N LYS A 42 8.52 10.15 -8.85
CA LYS A 42 9.49 11.26 -8.88
C LYS A 42 10.37 11.28 -7.63
N GLY A 43 9.78 11.02 -6.46
CA GLY A 43 10.52 10.89 -5.21
C GLY A 43 11.54 9.75 -5.25
N LEU A 44 11.15 8.57 -5.75
CA LEU A 44 12.03 7.40 -5.85
C LEU A 44 13.25 7.62 -6.75
N GLU A 45 13.12 8.39 -7.84
CA GLU A 45 14.25 8.72 -8.73
C GLU A 45 15.37 9.48 -8.01
N THR A 46 15.02 10.23 -6.96
CA THR A 46 15.95 11.06 -6.19
C THR A 46 16.27 10.50 -4.80
N ALA A 47 15.60 9.42 -4.40
CA ALA A 47 15.68 8.85 -3.07
C ALA A 47 17.02 8.14 -2.81
N ARG A 48 17.61 8.37 -1.64
CA ARG A 48 18.77 7.61 -1.14
C ARG A 48 18.31 6.41 -0.31
N GLU A 49 19.25 5.51 -0.04
CA GLU A 49 19.01 4.38 0.84
C GLU A 49 18.67 4.89 2.25
N GLY A 50 17.44 4.58 2.72
CA GLY A 50 16.90 5.10 3.99
C GLY A 50 15.80 6.15 3.84
N ASP A 51 15.63 6.75 2.65
CA ASP A 51 14.56 7.72 2.38
C ASP A 51 13.23 6.99 2.12
N VAL A 52 12.59 6.51 3.19
CA VAL A 52 11.24 5.93 3.12
C VAL A 52 10.23 7.07 3.11
N PRO A 53 9.39 7.22 2.06
CA PRO A 53 8.39 8.27 2.04
C PRO A 53 7.34 8.06 3.13
N GLU A 54 6.75 9.15 3.63
CA GLU A 54 5.66 9.06 4.59
C GLU A 54 4.49 8.20 4.04
N PRO A 55 3.94 7.25 4.83
CA PRO A 55 2.86 6.35 4.42
C PRO A 55 1.70 7.02 3.69
N GLN A 56 1.28 8.19 4.17
CA GLN A 56 0.15 8.93 3.61
C GLN A 56 0.40 9.44 2.18
N ASN A 57 1.66 9.55 1.76
CA ASN A 57 2.05 10.03 0.44
C ASN A 57 2.23 8.89 -0.57
N VAL A 58 2.22 7.64 -0.12
CA VAL A 58 2.40 6.47 -0.99
C VAL A 58 1.03 5.82 -1.23
N PRO A 59 0.60 5.63 -2.48
CA PRO A 59 -0.63 4.91 -2.78
C PRO A 59 -0.40 3.39 -2.71
N GLY A 60 0.21 2.91 -1.62
CA GLY A 60 0.76 1.56 -1.51
C GLY A 60 1.06 1.08 -0.08
N VAL A 61 1.41 -0.20 0.00
CA VAL A 61 1.69 -0.97 1.23
C VAL A 61 0.60 -0.84 2.29
N TYR A 62 -0.66 -0.76 1.87
CA TYR A 62 -1.82 -0.65 2.76
C TYR A 62 -1.95 -1.83 3.74
N CYS A 63 -1.41 -3.00 3.39
CA CYS A 63 -1.29 -4.13 4.31
C CYS A 63 -0.40 -3.81 5.53
N SER A 64 0.44 -2.79 5.45
CA SER A 64 1.24 -2.25 6.55
C SER A 64 0.63 -0.98 7.16
N THR A 65 0.31 -0.02 6.30
CA THR A 65 -0.01 1.36 6.71
C THR A 65 -1.47 1.56 7.08
N GLY A 66 -2.34 0.65 6.64
CA GLY A 66 -3.78 0.74 6.88
C GLY A 66 -4.54 1.25 5.66
N LYS A 67 -5.58 2.04 5.91
CA LYS A 67 -6.48 2.50 4.86
C LYS A 67 -5.86 3.63 4.05
N THR A 68 -6.26 3.74 2.80
CA THR A 68 -5.93 4.92 2.00
C THR A 68 -6.64 6.16 2.55
N THR A 69 -6.05 7.33 2.31
CA THR A 69 -6.74 8.62 2.51
C THR A 69 -7.50 9.06 1.26
N CYS A 70 -7.33 8.37 0.12
CA CYS A 70 -8.05 8.66 -1.10
C CYS A 70 -9.51 8.20 -1.00
N GLN A 71 -10.44 9.09 -1.31
CA GLN A 71 -11.89 8.84 -1.18
C GLN A 71 -12.55 8.48 -2.52
N ASP A 72 -11.82 8.59 -3.62
CA ASP A 72 -12.25 8.35 -5.00
C ASP A 72 -11.85 6.95 -5.52
N LEU A 73 -11.61 5.99 -4.62
CA LEU A 73 -11.40 4.59 -5.00
C LEU A 73 -12.69 3.96 -5.51
N ASN A 74 -12.59 3.04 -6.48
CA ASN A 74 -13.73 2.29 -7.00
C ASN A 74 -13.83 0.90 -6.32
N PRO A 75 -14.65 0.72 -5.26
CA PRO A 75 -14.75 -0.56 -4.53
C PRO A 75 -15.25 -1.73 -5.37
N ASN A 76 -15.93 -1.46 -6.49
CA ASN A 76 -16.44 -2.51 -7.37
C ASN A 76 -15.34 -3.17 -8.20
N GLN A 77 -14.15 -2.56 -8.26
CA GLN A 77 -12.99 -3.10 -8.95
C GLN A 77 -12.20 -4.04 -8.03
N GLN A 78 -11.59 -5.06 -8.63
CA GLN A 78 -10.87 -6.08 -7.87
C GLN A 78 -9.52 -5.58 -7.36
N CYS A 79 -9.12 -6.06 -6.17
CA CYS A 79 -7.73 -5.99 -5.73
C CYS A 79 -6.97 -7.23 -6.20
N ILE A 80 -5.75 -7.04 -6.70
CA ILE A 80 -4.87 -8.13 -7.14
C ILE A 80 -3.80 -8.47 -6.09
N CYS A 81 -4.15 -8.35 -4.80
CA CYS A 81 -3.20 -8.54 -3.69
C CYS A 81 -2.47 -9.89 -3.74
N TYR A 82 -3.13 -10.95 -4.18
CA TYR A 82 -2.54 -12.29 -4.33
C TYR A 82 -1.36 -12.35 -5.32
N THR A 83 -1.20 -11.35 -6.19
CA THR A 83 -0.04 -11.21 -7.10
C THR A 83 1.12 -10.45 -6.49
N CYS A 84 0.93 -9.78 -5.36
CA CYS A 84 1.93 -8.98 -4.67
C CYS A 84 2.93 -9.85 -3.91
N ALA A 85 4.23 -9.60 -4.08
CA ALA A 85 5.28 -10.33 -3.36
C ALA A 85 5.15 -10.17 -1.84
N VAL A 86 4.89 -8.94 -1.35
CA VAL A 86 4.65 -8.67 0.08
C VAL A 86 3.49 -9.47 0.63
N TRP A 87 2.42 -9.67 -0.15
CA TRP A 87 1.28 -10.47 0.29
C TRP A 87 1.66 -11.94 0.50
N LYS A 88 2.46 -12.49 -0.42
CA LYS A 88 2.92 -13.88 -0.38
C LYS A 88 3.95 -14.10 0.72
N GLU A 89 5.00 -13.27 0.77
CA GLU A 89 6.11 -13.37 1.72
C GLU A 89 5.63 -13.32 3.19
N TYR A 90 4.57 -12.55 3.46
CA TYR A 90 4.01 -12.41 4.80
C TYR A 90 2.79 -13.31 5.06
N ASN A 91 2.45 -14.24 4.17
CA ASN A 91 1.30 -15.15 4.29
C ASN A 91 0.01 -14.38 4.68
N LEU A 92 -0.30 -13.31 3.94
CA LEU A 92 -1.43 -12.44 4.28
C LEU A 92 -2.79 -13.05 3.91
N GLY A 93 -2.81 -14.11 3.10
CA GLY A 93 -4.04 -14.85 2.77
C GLY A 93 -4.69 -15.55 3.96
N GLU A 94 -3.92 -15.81 5.02
CA GLU A 94 -4.40 -16.45 6.25
C GLU A 94 -4.89 -15.44 7.29
N GLY A 95 -4.65 -14.14 7.07
CA GLY A 95 -5.01 -13.05 7.98
C GLY A 95 -6.34 -12.38 7.65
N THR A 96 -6.76 -11.46 8.52
CA THR A 96 -7.94 -10.62 8.28
C THR A 96 -7.57 -9.13 8.38
N PRO A 97 -7.87 -8.30 7.38
CA PRO A 97 -8.41 -8.69 6.06
C PRO A 97 -7.33 -9.42 5.25
N SER A 98 -7.74 -10.36 4.39
CA SER A 98 -6.81 -11.07 3.49
C SER A 98 -6.54 -10.28 2.19
N MET A 99 -7.39 -9.30 1.87
CA MET A 99 -7.33 -8.46 0.67
C MET A 99 -8.02 -7.11 0.94
N TYR A 100 -8.03 -6.19 -0.05
CA TYR A 100 -8.66 -4.86 0.08
C TYR A 100 -8.13 -4.02 1.25
N PHE A 101 -6.83 -4.12 1.56
CA PHE A 101 -6.21 -3.38 2.68
C PHE A 101 -6.41 -1.86 2.60
N CYS A 102 -6.43 -1.29 1.38
CA CYS A 102 -6.68 0.13 1.17
C CYS A 102 -8.04 0.59 1.74
N GLN A 103 -9.01 -0.29 1.88
CA GLN A 103 -10.35 0.00 2.40
C GLN A 103 -10.57 -0.57 3.80
N ASN A 104 -10.06 -1.78 4.03
CA ASN A 104 -10.39 -2.57 5.22
C ASN A 104 -9.36 -2.42 6.33
N GLY A 105 -8.22 -1.78 6.06
CA GLY A 105 -7.15 -1.57 7.03
C GLY A 105 -6.00 -2.55 6.87
N LYS A 106 -5.03 -2.46 7.77
CA LYS A 106 -3.78 -3.22 7.71
C LYS A 106 -3.99 -4.69 8.05
N ALA A 107 -3.04 -5.53 7.66
CA ALA A 107 -3.05 -6.94 8.03
C ALA A 107 -2.77 -7.10 9.53
N THR A 108 -3.64 -7.83 10.23
CA THR A 108 -3.46 -8.27 11.62
C THR A 108 -3.23 -9.75 11.71
#